data_AF-A0A267MM11-F1
#
_entry.id   AF-A0A267MM11-F1
#
_cell.length_a   1.000
_cell.length_b   1.000
_cell.length_c   1.000
_cell.angle_alpha   90.00
_cell.angle_beta   90.00
_cell.angle_gamma   90.00
#
_symmetry.space_group_name_H-M   'P 1'
#
loop_
_entity.id
_entity.type
_entity.pdbx_description
1 polymer ?
#
loop_
_entity_poly.entity_id
_entity_poly.type
_entity_poly.pdbx_seq_one_letter_code
_entity_poly.pdbx_strand_id
1 'polypeptide(L)'
;MRQWKNILIPYEQAIGELKVKFKAIRAEYRKRNEYSPIEFVTGRVKRVSSIIEKAKKYGIDEKNIEQEIEDIAGIRIMCQFEDDIYRVLELIKARDGKDLTIVYEKDYINNQKDSGYRSYHVIIRYPVQTAYGEKNILAEIQIRTLAMNFWATIEHSVNYKYKNDIPENIKLRLKKSAEAAHRLDEEMLKIRDEVINAQKLFELKSNTVSTIVSNIQLLRTLGRHDKAEYFQEKFDEYWLDTNLINLNKLNEDIKVAIEL
;
A
#
# COMPACT_ATOMS: atom_id res chain seq x y z
N MET A 1 -20.27 25.31 -19.90
CA MET A 1 -18.92 25.05 -19.33
C MET A 1 -19.05 23.86 -18.38
N ARG A 2 -18.35 22.75 -18.63
CA ARG A 2 -18.51 21.52 -17.84
C ARG A 2 -18.05 21.78 -16.40
N GLN A 3 -18.90 21.52 -15.41
CA GLN A 3 -18.55 21.69 -14.01
C GLN A 3 -17.72 20.50 -13.54
N TRP A 4 -16.43 20.49 -13.94
CA TRP A 4 -15.47 19.44 -13.59
C TRP A 4 -15.43 19.15 -12.09
N LYS A 5 -15.59 20.18 -11.27
CA LYS A 5 -15.69 20.03 -9.81
C LYS A 5 -16.77 19.00 -9.42
N ASN A 6 -17.97 19.09 -10.00
CA ASN A 6 -19.07 18.17 -9.66
C ASN A 6 -18.84 16.76 -10.20
N ILE A 7 -18.25 16.65 -11.39
CA ILE A 7 -17.95 15.36 -12.02
C ILE A 7 -16.93 14.57 -11.22
N LEU A 8 -15.95 15.26 -10.62
CA LEU A 8 -14.85 14.62 -9.90
C LEU A 8 -15.19 14.24 -8.45
N ILE A 9 -16.24 14.81 -7.84
CA ILE A 9 -16.65 14.49 -6.46
C ILE A 9 -16.77 12.97 -6.20
N PRO A 10 -17.48 12.19 -7.03
CA PRO A 10 -17.59 10.74 -6.83
C PRO A 10 -16.24 10.01 -6.91
N TYR A 11 -15.31 10.49 -7.74
CA TYR A 11 -13.97 9.92 -7.86
C TYR A 11 -13.10 10.25 -6.64
N GLU A 12 -13.20 11.47 -6.09
CA GLU A 12 -12.53 11.85 -4.85
C GLU A 12 -13.01 10.99 -3.68
N GLN A 13 -14.32 10.78 -3.58
CA GLN A 13 -14.93 9.92 -2.58
C GLN A 13 -14.48 8.47 -2.71
N ALA A 14 -14.55 7.88 -3.92
CA ALA A 14 -14.11 6.52 -4.17
C ALA A 14 -12.66 6.28 -3.76
N ILE A 15 -11.77 7.25 -4.02
CA ILE A 15 -10.37 7.14 -3.62
C ILE A 15 -10.23 7.11 -2.10
N GLY A 16 -11.00 7.94 -1.38
CA GLY A 16 -11.05 7.92 0.08
C GLY A 16 -11.43 6.54 0.60
N GLU A 17 -12.54 5.99 0.10
CA GLU A 17 -13.06 4.69 0.49
C GLU A 17 -12.09 3.55 0.18
N LEU A 18 -11.62 3.46 -1.08
CA LEU A 18 -10.68 2.42 -1.51
C LEU A 18 -9.38 2.48 -0.72
N LYS A 19 -8.83 3.68 -0.45
CA LYS A 19 -7.64 3.84 0.39
C LYS A 19 -7.86 3.30 1.80
N VAL A 20 -9.00 3.61 2.43
CA VAL A 20 -9.33 3.09 3.77
C VAL A 20 -9.43 1.57 3.73
N LYS A 21 -10.17 1.02 2.78
CA LYS A 21 -10.37 -0.44 2.65
C LYS A 21 -9.05 -1.19 2.46
N PHE A 22 -8.16 -0.75 1.56
CA PHE A 22 -6.87 -1.42 1.36
C PHE A 22 -5.87 -1.18 2.49
N LYS A 23 -5.90 0.00 3.16
CA LYS A 23 -5.09 0.22 4.37
C LYS A 23 -5.55 -0.67 5.53
N ALA A 24 -6.85 -0.95 5.64
CA ALA A 24 -7.40 -1.82 6.66
C ALA A 24 -6.86 -3.25 6.52
N ILE A 25 -6.69 -3.75 5.29
CA ILE A 25 -6.05 -5.07 5.03
C ILE A 25 -4.65 -5.12 5.65
N ARG A 26 -3.79 -4.13 5.38
CA ARG A 26 -2.45 -4.05 5.99
C ARG A 26 -2.53 -4.04 7.52
N ALA A 27 -3.44 -3.24 8.07
CA ALA A 27 -3.62 -3.13 9.52
C ALA A 27 -4.11 -4.45 10.13
N GLU A 28 -4.94 -5.22 9.43
CA GLU A 28 -5.41 -6.53 9.89
C GLU A 28 -4.25 -7.53 9.98
N TYR A 29 -3.41 -7.65 8.94
CA TYR A 29 -2.23 -8.51 8.99
C TYR A 29 -1.32 -8.17 10.17
N ARG A 30 -1.03 -6.88 10.38
CA ARG A 30 -0.19 -6.43 11.51
C ARG A 30 -0.79 -6.76 12.87
N LYS A 31 -2.11 -6.56 13.04
CA LYS A 31 -2.80 -6.92 14.28
C LYS A 31 -2.73 -8.42 14.59
N ARG A 32 -2.62 -9.27 13.56
CA ARG A 32 -2.44 -10.72 13.70
C ARG A 32 -0.96 -11.13 13.85
N ASN A 33 -0.03 -10.17 13.90
CA ASN A 33 1.43 -10.39 13.84
C ASN A 33 1.87 -11.16 12.57
N GLU A 34 1.16 -10.95 11.47
CA GLU A 34 1.43 -11.57 10.18
C GLU A 34 2.09 -10.59 9.21
N TYR A 35 2.81 -11.16 8.24
CA TYR A 35 3.40 -10.37 7.17
C TYR A 35 2.31 -9.84 6.24
N SER A 36 2.28 -8.53 6.01
CA SER A 36 1.36 -7.89 5.07
C SER A 36 1.99 -7.80 3.68
N PRO A 37 1.30 -8.28 2.62
CA PRO A 37 1.77 -8.07 1.24
C PRO A 37 1.66 -6.60 0.80
N ILE A 38 0.88 -5.79 1.51
CA ILE A 38 0.73 -4.35 1.27
C ILE A 38 1.67 -3.58 2.19
N GLU A 39 2.56 -2.78 1.61
CA GLU A 39 3.44 -1.87 2.35
C GLU A 39 2.82 -0.48 2.50
N PHE A 40 2.22 0.12 1.48
CA PHE A 40 1.32 1.26 1.68
C PHE A 40 0.41 1.50 0.49
N VAL A 41 -0.62 2.33 0.71
CA VAL A 41 -1.60 2.67 -0.32
C VAL A 41 -1.69 4.18 -0.50
N THR A 42 -1.58 4.60 -1.75
CA THR A 42 -1.80 5.99 -2.18
C THR A 42 -2.91 6.03 -3.20
N GLY A 43 -3.46 7.22 -3.46
CA GLY A 43 -4.48 7.40 -4.48
C GLY A 43 -4.64 8.86 -4.82
N ARG A 44 -5.07 9.14 -6.04
CA ARG A 44 -5.27 10.50 -6.55
C ARG A 44 -6.31 10.52 -7.67
N VAL A 45 -7.04 11.63 -7.76
CA VAL A 45 -7.84 11.94 -8.95
C VAL A 45 -6.93 12.51 -10.03
N LYS A 46 -7.13 12.09 -11.27
CA LYS A 46 -6.41 12.61 -12.43
C LYS A 46 -6.74 14.10 -12.61
N ARG A 47 -5.72 14.91 -12.92
CA ARG A 47 -5.93 16.35 -13.18
C ARG A 47 -6.80 16.54 -14.42
N VAL A 48 -7.68 17.55 -14.39
CA VAL A 48 -8.59 17.89 -15.50
C VAL A 48 -7.83 18.06 -16.82
N SER A 49 -6.68 18.75 -16.81
CA SER A 49 -5.84 18.91 -18.01
C SER A 49 -5.43 17.57 -18.60
N SER A 50 -4.98 16.63 -17.76
CA SER A 50 -4.58 15.29 -18.19
C SER A 50 -5.76 14.41 -18.61
N ILE A 51 -6.97 14.64 -18.09
CA ILE A 51 -8.20 13.97 -18.56
C ILE A 51 -8.52 14.46 -19.98
N ILE A 52 -8.51 15.77 -20.21
CA ILE A 52 -8.79 16.38 -21.53
C ILE A 52 -7.74 15.96 -22.56
N GLU A 53 -6.45 15.98 -22.20
CA GLU A 53 -5.37 15.51 -23.06
C GLU A 53 -5.55 14.04 -23.46
N LYS A 54 -5.93 13.19 -22.51
CA LYS A 54 -6.19 11.77 -22.77
C LYS A 54 -7.42 11.57 -23.66
N ALA A 55 -8.52 12.28 -23.39
CA ALA A 55 -9.72 12.26 -24.22
C ALA A 55 -9.40 12.63 -25.67
N LYS A 56 -8.67 13.73 -25.89
CA LYS A 56 -8.24 14.18 -27.21
C LYS A 56 -7.34 13.16 -27.91
N LYS A 57 -6.37 12.58 -27.18
CA LYS A 57 -5.44 11.58 -27.73
C LYS A 57 -6.15 10.34 -28.26
N TYR A 58 -7.23 9.92 -27.59
CA TYR A 58 -7.99 8.72 -27.93
C TYR A 58 -9.28 9.01 -28.70
N GLY A 59 -9.57 10.27 -29.06
CA GLY A 59 -10.78 10.64 -29.80
C GLY A 59 -12.08 10.46 -29.01
N ILE A 60 -12.02 10.52 -27.68
CA ILE A 60 -13.17 10.29 -26.79
C ILE A 60 -14.03 11.56 -26.74
N ASP A 61 -15.33 11.43 -27.04
CA ASP A 61 -16.30 12.52 -26.89
C ASP A 61 -16.37 12.94 -25.42
N GLU A 62 -16.48 14.24 -25.15
CA GLU A 62 -16.65 14.77 -23.81
C GLU A 62 -17.75 14.03 -23.02
N LYS A 63 -18.87 13.69 -23.66
CA LYS A 63 -19.99 12.98 -23.02
C LYS A 63 -19.62 11.59 -22.50
N ASN A 64 -18.62 10.93 -23.11
CA ASN A 64 -18.23 9.56 -22.77
C ASN A 64 -17.02 9.48 -21.84
N ILE A 65 -16.44 10.61 -21.44
CA ILE A 65 -15.21 10.64 -20.61
C ILE A 65 -15.31 9.75 -19.36
N GLU A 66 -16.45 9.76 -18.66
CA GLU A 66 -16.64 8.97 -17.44
C GLU A 66 -16.78 7.46 -17.69
N GLN A 67 -17.10 7.07 -18.93
CA GLN A 67 -17.29 5.68 -19.35
C GLN A 67 -16.04 5.09 -20.01
N GLU A 68 -15.22 5.93 -20.64
CA GLU A 68 -14.07 5.48 -21.45
C GLU A 68 -12.71 5.79 -20.80
N ILE A 69 -12.62 6.77 -19.87
CA ILE A 69 -11.37 7.07 -19.17
C ILE A 69 -11.33 6.33 -17.84
N GLU A 70 -10.57 5.23 -17.84
CA GLU A 70 -10.52 4.27 -16.72
C GLU A 70 -9.69 4.76 -15.53
N ASP A 71 -8.76 5.69 -15.75
CA ASP A 71 -7.78 6.15 -14.75
C ASP A 71 -8.11 7.56 -14.20
N ILE A 72 -9.39 7.95 -14.19
CA ILE A 72 -9.81 9.18 -13.51
C ILE A 72 -9.58 9.03 -11.99
N ALA A 73 -10.01 7.90 -11.40
CA ALA A 73 -9.61 7.51 -10.06
C ALA A 73 -8.45 6.51 -10.14
N GLY A 74 -7.29 6.89 -9.58
CA GLY A 74 -6.12 6.01 -9.54
C GLY A 74 -5.75 5.66 -8.11
N ILE A 75 -5.68 4.36 -7.80
CA ILE A 75 -5.13 3.80 -6.57
C ILE A 75 -3.78 3.17 -6.88
N ARG A 76 -2.81 3.32 -5.98
CA ARG A 76 -1.57 2.56 -6.01
C ARG A 76 -1.38 1.80 -4.73
N ILE A 77 -1.09 0.51 -4.87
CA ILE A 77 -0.73 -0.39 -3.79
C ILE A 77 0.75 -0.73 -3.96
N MET A 78 1.56 -0.32 -2.98
CA MET A 78 2.99 -0.59 -2.96
C MET A 78 3.23 -1.86 -2.16
N CYS A 79 3.96 -2.78 -2.76
CA CYS A 79 4.38 -4.05 -2.19
C CYS A 79 5.89 -4.03 -1.94
N GLN A 80 6.37 -4.85 -1.02
CA GLN A 80 7.80 -4.97 -0.76
C GLN A 80 8.48 -5.87 -1.80
N PHE A 81 7.84 -6.99 -2.14
CA PHE A 81 8.36 -7.96 -3.10
C PHE A 81 7.44 -8.13 -4.31
N GLU A 82 7.96 -8.67 -5.40
CA GLU A 82 7.19 -8.94 -6.62
C GLU A 82 6.09 -9.99 -6.37
N ASP A 83 6.37 -11.06 -5.64
CA ASP A 83 5.38 -12.09 -5.28
C ASP A 83 4.15 -11.53 -4.55
N ASP A 84 4.33 -10.48 -3.76
CA ASP A 84 3.24 -9.87 -3.01
C ASP A 84 2.23 -9.16 -3.92
N ILE A 85 2.64 -8.78 -5.13
CA ILE A 85 1.73 -8.21 -6.13
C ILE A 85 0.61 -9.21 -6.44
N TYR A 86 0.96 -10.48 -6.64
CA TYR A 86 0.00 -11.53 -6.89
C TYR A 86 -0.84 -11.86 -5.64
N ARG A 87 -0.25 -11.81 -4.44
CA ARG A 87 -1.03 -11.94 -3.19
C ARG A 87 -2.08 -10.82 -3.05
N VAL A 88 -1.72 -9.59 -3.36
CA VAL A 88 -2.67 -8.45 -3.37
C VAL A 88 -3.74 -8.66 -4.45
N LEU A 89 -3.37 -9.19 -5.62
CA LEU A 89 -4.31 -9.48 -6.68
C LEU A 89 -5.37 -10.50 -6.23
N GLU A 90 -4.98 -11.57 -5.54
CA GLU A 90 -5.93 -12.54 -4.98
C GLU A 90 -6.89 -11.89 -3.96
N LEU A 91 -6.39 -10.97 -3.13
CA LEU A 91 -7.23 -10.21 -2.20
C LEU A 91 -8.24 -9.29 -2.92
N ILE A 92 -7.88 -8.74 -4.07
CA ILE A 92 -8.78 -7.95 -4.92
C ILE A 92 -9.80 -8.87 -5.61
N LYS A 93 -9.37 -9.99 -6.17
CA LYS A 93 -10.23 -10.99 -6.81
C LYS A 93 -11.27 -11.57 -5.84
N ALA A 94 -10.90 -11.80 -4.59
CA ALA A 94 -11.83 -12.24 -3.55
C ALA A 94 -12.98 -11.24 -3.26
N ARG A 95 -12.84 -9.98 -3.72
CA ARG A 95 -13.84 -8.91 -3.59
C ARG A 95 -14.63 -8.66 -4.87
N ASP A 96 -14.29 -9.32 -5.96
CA ASP A 96 -15.00 -9.22 -7.22
C ASP A 96 -16.46 -9.69 -7.07
N GLY A 97 -17.38 -8.93 -7.65
CA GLY A 97 -18.83 -9.13 -7.51
C GLY A 97 -19.41 -8.81 -6.12
N LYS A 98 -18.60 -8.28 -5.18
CA LYS A 98 -19.05 -7.88 -3.85
C LYS A 98 -19.11 -6.37 -3.75
N ASP A 99 -18.02 -5.74 -3.31
CA ASP A 99 -17.95 -4.29 -3.12
C ASP A 99 -17.22 -3.56 -4.26
N LEU A 100 -16.70 -4.31 -5.23
CA LEU A 100 -16.17 -3.85 -6.51
C LEU A 100 -16.39 -4.91 -7.58
N THR A 101 -16.28 -4.52 -8.85
CA THR A 101 -16.30 -5.47 -9.98
C THR A 101 -15.03 -5.29 -10.82
N ILE A 102 -14.31 -6.37 -11.10
CA ILE A 102 -13.14 -6.35 -11.98
C ILE A 102 -13.64 -6.29 -13.43
N VAL A 103 -13.17 -5.29 -14.18
CA VAL A 103 -13.48 -5.14 -15.61
C VAL A 103 -12.48 -5.93 -16.43
N TYR A 104 -11.17 -5.72 -16.19
CA TYR A 104 -10.08 -6.51 -16.77
C TYR A 104 -8.75 -6.22 -16.05
N GLU A 105 -7.74 -7.05 -16.34
CA GLU A 105 -6.39 -6.98 -15.79
C GLU A 105 -5.34 -6.75 -16.91
N LYS A 106 -4.25 -6.02 -16.60
CA LYS A 106 -3.09 -5.86 -17.50
C LYS A 106 -1.82 -6.15 -16.72
N ASP A 107 -1.14 -7.23 -17.10
CA ASP A 107 0.12 -7.67 -16.49
C ASP A 107 1.33 -7.18 -17.29
N TYR A 108 1.92 -6.07 -16.85
CA TYR A 108 3.18 -5.55 -17.40
C TYR A 108 4.43 -6.04 -16.64
N ILE A 109 4.27 -6.97 -15.70
CA ILE A 109 5.41 -7.62 -15.03
C ILE A 109 5.94 -8.70 -15.96
N ASN A 110 5.05 -9.61 -16.38
CA ASN A 110 5.39 -10.67 -17.33
C ASN A 110 5.45 -10.16 -18.78
N ASN A 111 4.67 -9.11 -19.12
CA ASN A 111 4.65 -8.51 -20.46
C ASN A 111 5.13 -7.05 -20.41
N GLN A 112 6.38 -6.85 -19.99
CA GLN A 112 6.96 -5.51 -19.88
C GLN A 112 6.98 -4.78 -21.23
N LYS A 113 6.87 -3.45 -21.18
CA LYS A 113 7.02 -2.61 -22.38
C LYS A 113 8.49 -2.51 -22.77
N ASP A 114 8.77 -2.16 -24.02
CA ASP A 114 10.14 -1.92 -24.52
C ASP A 114 10.91 -0.85 -23.74
N SER A 115 10.18 0.08 -23.10
CA SER A 115 10.77 1.10 -22.22
C SER A 115 11.35 0.54 -20.91
N GLY A 116 11.04 -0.72 -20.56
CA GLY A 116 11.35 -1.31 -19.25
C GLY A 116 10.25 -1.11 -18.20
N TYR A 117 9.09 -0.58 -18.60
CA TYR A 117 7.97 -0.35 -17.70
C TYR A 117 7.37 -1.65 -17.16
N ARG A 118 7.23 -1.72 -15.84
CA ARG A 118 6.62 -2.83 -15.09
C ARG A 118 5.61 -2.35 -14.06
N SER A 119 4.48 -3.06 -13.98
CA SER A 119 3.38 -2.82 -13.05
C SER A 119 2.29 -3.87 -13.28
N TYR A 120 1.48 -4.15 -12.28
CA TYR A 120 0.20 -4.83 -12.49
C TYR A 120 -0.94 -3.82 -12.44
N HIS A 121 -1.85 -3.83 -13.41
CA HIS A 121 -3.02 -2.94 -13.44
C HIS A 121 -4.31 -3.74 -13.37
N VAL A 122 -5.21 -3.34 -12.49
CA VAL A 122 -6.56 -3.87 -12.38
C VAL A 122 -7.53 -2.72 -12.61
N ILE A 123 -8.37 -2.82 -13.64
CA ILE A 123 -9.44 -1.86 -13.88
C ILE A 123 -10.69 -2.40 -13.22
N ILE A 124 -11.30 -1.58 -12.37
CA ILE A 124 -12.50 -1.94 -11.60
C ILE A 124 -13.64 -0.96 -11.87
N ARG A 125 -14.86 -1.46 -11.70
CA ARG A 125 -16.07 -0.67 -11.49
C ARG A 125 -16.36 -0.63 -9.99
N TYR A 126 -16.60 0.57 -9.45
CA TYR A 126 -16.81 0.78 -8.03
C TYR A 126 -18.10 1.59 -7.78
N PRO A 127 -19.09 1.03 -7.07
CA PRO A 127 -20.31 1.75 -6.71
C PRO A 127 -20.04 2.72 -5.55
N VAL A 128 -20.25 4.00 -5.79
CA VAL A 128 -20.09 5.07 -4.78
C VAL A 128 -21.46 5.60 -4.39
N GLN A 129 -21.74 5.63 -3.09
CA GLN A 129 -22.98 6.21 -2.57
C GLN A 129 -22.82 7.72 -2.38
N THR A 130 -23.43 8.51 -3.27
CA THR A 130 -23.38 9.98 -3.21
C THR A 130 -24.67 10.55 -2.64
N ALA A 131 -24.68 11.85 -2.30
CA ALA A 131 -25.89 12.55 -1.87
C ALA A 131 -27.03 12.54 -2.92
N TYR A 132 -26.72 12.23 -4.18
CA TYR A 132 -27.67 12.18 -5.30
C TYR A 132 -27.98 10.74 -5.73
N GLY A 133 -27.61 9.75 -4.91
CA GLY A 133 -27.78 8.32 -5.18
C GLY A 133 -26.48 7.62 -5.56
N GLU A 134 -26.61 6.34 -5.91
CA GLU A 134 -25.49 5.52 -6.30
C GLU A 134 -24.92 5.94 -7.66
N LYS A 135 -23.60 6.02 -7.75
CA LYS A 135 -22.88 6.21 -9.00
C LYS A 135 -21.78 5.16 -9.16
N ASN A 136 -21.86 4.41 -10.25
CA ASN A 136 -20.82 3.47 -10.65
C ASN A 136 -19.73 4.20 -11.43
N ILE A 137 -18.50 4.18 -10.91
CA ILE A 137 -17.34 4.79 -11.57
C ILE A 137 -16.31 3.74 -11.98
N LEU A 138 -15.43 4.11 -12.91
CA LEU A 138 -14.21 3.35 -13.19
C LEU A 138 -13.06 3.83 -12.29
N ALA A 139 -12.25 2.88 -11.82
CA ALA A 139 -11.01 3.16 -11.12
C ALA A 139 -9.91 2.20 -11.57
N GLU A 140 -8.68 2.71 -11.63
CA GLU A 140 -7.48 1.93 -11.91
C GLU A 140 -6.74 1.66 -10.60
N ILE A 141 -6.49 0.38 -10.29
CA ILE A 141 -5.60 -0.05 -9.21
C ILE A 141 -4.28 -0.48 -9.84
N GLN A 142 -3.20 0.22 -9.51
CA GLN A 142 -1.84 -0.16 -9.88
C GLN A 142 -1.14 -0.82 -8.70
N ILE A 143 -0.59 -2.00 -8.90
CA ILE A 143 0.15 -2.76 -7.88
C ILE A 143 1.61 -2.83 -8.32
N ARG A 144 2.54 -2.42 -7.45
CA ARG A 144 3.96 -2.24 -7.79
C ARG A 144 4.87 -2.52 -6.59
N THR A 145 6.11 -2.91 -6.85
CA THR A 145 7.20 -2.79 -5.87
C THR A 145 7.62 -1.31 -5.70
N LEU A 146 8.41 -1.04 -4.67
CA LEU A 146 9.01 0.29 -4.46
C LEU A 146 9.91 0.70 -5.64
N ALA A 147 10.71 -0.24 -6.15
CA ALA A 147 11.64 0.01 -7.26
C ALA A 147 10.88 0.31 -8.56
N MET A 148 9.84 -0.48 -8.88
CA MET A 148 8.95 -0.23 -10.02
C MET A 148 8.29 1.15 -9.93
N ASN A 149 7.77 1.53 -8.75
CA ASN A 149 7.11 2.82 -8.55
C ASN A 149 8.09 4.00 -8.69
N PHE A 150 9.30 3.87 -8.16
CA PHE A 150 10.34 4.88 -8.31
C PHE A 150 10.68 5.13 -9.77
N TRP A 151 10.99 4.05 -10.51
CA TRP A 151 11.32 4.13 -11.93
C TRP A 151 10.18 4.73 -12.76
N ALA A 152 8.95 4.23 -12.59
CA ALA A 152 7.78 4.67 -13.35
C ALA A 152 7.42 6.15 -13.09
N THR A 153 7.70 6.66 -11.89
CA THR A 153 7.47 8.07 -11.56
C THR A 153 8.44 8.99 -12.30
N ILE A 154 9.71 8.57 -12.41
CA ILE A 154 10.73 9.30 -13.17
C ILE A 154 10.41 9.26 -14.66
N GLU A 155 10.15 8.07 -15.20
CA GLU A 155 9.82 7.87 -16.62
C GLU A 155 8.62 8.74 -17.03
N HIS A 156 7.54 8.74 -16.23
CA HIS A 156 6.37 9.56 -16.53
C HIS A 156 6.68 11.06 -16.53
N SER A 157 7.53 11.52 -15.61
CA SER A 157 7.94 12.93 -15.54
C SER A 157 8.78 13.35 -16.74
N VAL A 158 9.68 12.46 -17.20
CA VAL A 158 10.48 12.67 -18.41
C VAL A 158 9.58 12.67 -19.65
N ASN A 159 8.70 11.67 -19.81
CA ASN A 159 7.74 11.59 -20.91
C ASN A 159 6.88 12.85 -21.01
N TYR A 160 6.40 13.36 -19.88
CA TYR A 160 5.60 14.58 -19.83
C TYR A 160 6.40 15.79 -20.33
N LYS A 161 7.65 15.97 -19.87
CA LYS A 161 8.53 17.08 -20.30
C LYS A 161 8.79 17.05 -21.82
N TYR A 162 9.05 15.87 -22.36
CA TYR A 162 9.44 15.70 -23.77
C TYR A 162 8.25 15.42 -24.70
N LYS A 163 7.00 15.40 -24.21
CA LYS A 163 5.79 15.09 -25.01
C LYS A 163 5.91 13.80 -25.83
N ASN A 164 6.53 12.77 -25.25
CA ASN A 164 6.88 11.48 -25.87
C ASN A 164 8.04 11.49 -26.89
N ASP A 165 8.70 12.63 -27.12
CA ASP A 165 9.89 12.74 -27.96
C ASP A 165 11.18 12.77 -27.12
N ILE A 166 11.41 11.69 -26.38
CA ILE A 166 12.57 11.59 -25.47
C ILE A 166 13.85 11.38 -26.30
N PRO A 167 14.93 12.16 -26.05
CA PRO A 167 16.25 11.93 -26.62
C PRO A 167 16.78 10.51 -26.39
N GLU A 168 17.44 9.92 -27.39
CA GLU A 168 17.83 8.51 -27.36
C GLU A 168 18.78 8.17 -26.20
N ASN A 169 19.70 9.08 -25.87
CA ASN A 169 20.59 8.94 -24.71
C ASN A 169 19.82 8.86 -23.39
N ILE A 170 18.69 9.55 -23.26
CA ILE A 170 17.83 9.51 -22.06
C ILE A 170 17.01 8.22 -22.05
N LYS A 171 16.45 7.80 -23.20
CA LYS A 171 15.74 6.51 -23.32
C LYS A 171 16.64 5.35 -22.88
N LEU A 172 17.87 5.32 -23.37
CA LEU A 172 18.83 4.28 -23.00
C LEU A 172 19.14 4.29 -21.49
N ARG A 173 19.26 5.47 -20.88
CA ARG A 173 19.46 5.59 -19.42
C ARG A 173 18.24 5.09 -18.65
N LEU A 174 17.03 5.47 -19.05
CA LEU A 174 15.80 4.98 -18.43
C LEU A 174 15.72 3.46 -18.51
N LYS A 175 15.98 2.86 -19.68
CA LYS A 175 15.98 1.40 -19.85
C LYS A 175 17.00 0.71 -18.92
N LYS A 176 18.25 1.19 -18.88
CA LYS A 176 19.28 0.67 -17.96
C LYS A 176 18.87 0.78 -16.50
N SER A 177 18.22 1.89 -16.11
CA SER A 177 17.71 2.07 -14.75
C SER A 177 16.55 1.11 -14.45
N ALA A 178 15.72 0.77 -15.44
CA ALA A 178 14.66 -0.23 -15.26
C ALA A 178 15.25 -1.62 -14.97
N GLU A 179 16.27 -2.01 -15.73
CA GLU A 179 16.99 -3.27 -15.56
C GLU A 179 17.73 -3.32 -14.20
N ALA A 180 18.28 -2.21 -13.74
CA ALA A 180 18.88 -2.11 -12.41
C ALA A 180 17.84 -2.23 -11.29
N ALA A 181 16.69 -1.55 -11.43
CA ALA A 181 15.58 -1.66 -10.49
C ALA A 181 15.04 -3.09 -10.39
N HIS A 182 14.91 -3.77 -11.53
CA HIS A 182 14.50 -5.17 -11.55
C HIS A 182 15.49 -6.09 -10.83
N ARG A 183 16.79 -5.97 -11.13
CA ARG A 183 17.82 -6.79 -10.47
C ARG A 183 17.82 -6.58 -8.95
N LEU A 184 17.58 -5.36 -8.49
CA LEU A 184 17.42 -5.09 -7.06
C LEU A 184 16.24 -5.87 -6.47
N ASP A 185 15.06 -5.83 -7.12
CA ASP A 185 13.89 -6.58 -6.68
C ASP A 185 14.18 -8.10 -6.66
N GLU A 186 14.90 -8.65 -7.66
CA GLU A 186 15.28 -10.07 -7.71
C GLU A 186 16.23 -10.48 -6.57
N GLU A 187 17.26 -9.68 -6.28
CA GLU A 187 18.18 -9.98 -5.19
C GLU A 187 17.49 -9.89 -3.82
N MET A 188 16.60 -8.90 -3.63
CA MET A 188 15.83 -8.79 -2.40
C MET A 188 14.82 -9.94 -2.24
N LEU A 189 14.27 -10.46 -3.34
CA LEU A 189 13.37 -11.61 -3.30
C LEU A 189 14.08 -12.88 -2.80
N LYS A 190 15.36 -13.09 -3.15
CA LYS A 190 16.14 -14.25 -2.70
C LYS A 190 16.31 -14.33 -1.18
N ILE A 191 16.35 -13.18 -0.51
CA ILE A 191 16.48 -13.07 0.95
C ILE A 191 15.14 -12.76 1.64
N ARG A 192 14.02 -12.89 0.93
CA ARG A 192 12.68 -12.52 1.39
C ARG A 192 12.34 -13.14 2.74
N ASP A 193 12.56 -14.44 2.92
CA ASP A 193 12.15 -15.14 4.14
C ASP A 193 12.97 -14.67 5.36
N GLU A 194 14.27 -14.39 5.18
CA GLU A 194 15.11 -13.80 6.23
C GLU A 194 14.61 -12.41 6.63
N VAL A 195 14.30 -11.56 5.63
CA VAL A 195 13.77 -10.22 5.86
C VAL A 195 12.43 -10.28 6.60
N ILE A 196 11.51 -11.14 6.16
CA ILE A 196 10.19 -11.30 6.80
C ILE A 196 10.33 -11.80 8.24
N ASN A 197 11.20 -12.79 8.48
CA ASN A 197 11.42 -13.32 9.82
C ASN A 197 12.02 -12.25 10.75
N ALA A 198 13.00 -11.48 10.28
CA ALA A 198 13.58 -10.38 11.04
C ALA A 198 12.54 -9.29 11.36
N GLN A 199 11.69 -8.92 10.39
CA GLN A 199 10.61 -7.95 10.59
C GLN A 199 9.58 -8.43 11.62
N LYS A 200 9.15 -9.70 11.54
CA LYS A 200 8.23 -10.30 12.51
C LYS A 200 8.81 -10.32 13.92
N LEU A 201 10.07 -10.72 14.07
CA LEU A 201 10.75 -10.71 15.37
C LEU A 201 10.82 -9.30 15.96
N PHE A 202 11.10 -8.29 15.14
CA PHE A 202 11.12 -6.89 15.56
C PHE A 202 9.73 -6.41 16.01
N GLU A 203 8.68 -6.72 15.23
CA GLU A 203 7.30 -6.31 15.55
C GLU A 203 6.79 -6.99 16.82
N LEU A 204 7.04 -8.29 17.00
CA LEU A 204 6.73 -9.02 18.23
C LEU A 204 7.43 -8.41 19.44
N LYS A 205 8.74 -8.12 19.33
CA LYS A 205 9.49 -7.46 20.41
C LYS A 205 8.89 -6.10 20.78
N SER A 206 8.59 -5.28 19.78
CA SER A 206 7.99 -3.96 19.95
C SER A 206 6.62 -4.05 20.65
N ASN A 207 5.78 -5.00 20.23
CA ASN A 207 4.45 -5.23 20.82
C ASN A 207 4.54 -5.71 22.28
N THR A 208 5.44 -6.65 22.57
CA THR A 208 5.69 -7.12 23.94
C THR A 208 6.13 -5.96 24.85
N VAL A 209 7.07 -5.14 24.38
CA VAL A 209 7.58 -3.98 25.13
C VAL A 209 6.46 -2.97 25.40
N SER A 210 5.66 -2.63 24.38
CA SER A 210 4.52 -1.72 24.57
C SER A 210 3.53 -2.27 25.60
N THR A 211 3.26 -3.58 25.58
CA THR A 211 2.34 -4.23 26.51
C THR A 211 2.87 -4.18 27.94
N ILE A 212 4.15 -4.48 28.15
CA ILE A 212 4.81 -4.40 29.45
C ILE A 212 4.70 -2.97 30.01
N VAL A 213 5.07 -1.96 29.22
CA VAL A 213 5.02 -0.56 29.66
C VAL A 213 3.59 -0.13 30.01
N SER A 214 2.60 -0.47 29.18
CA SER A 214 1.19 -0.17 29.46
C SER A 214 0.70 -0.87 30.73
N ASN A 215 1.09 -2.12 30.96
CA ASN A 215 0.69 -2.87 32.15
C ASN A 215 1.36 -2.37 33.43
N ILE A 216 2.63 -1.94 33.37
CA ILE A 216 3.31 -1.28 34.49
C ILE A 216 2.60 0.03 34.84
N GLN A 217 2.23 0.84 33.82
CA GLN A 217 1.44 2.05 34.03
C GLN A 217 0.08 1.73 34.67
N LEU A 218 -0.59 0.67 34.23
CA LEU A 218 -1.84 0.21 34.82
C LEU A 218 -1.68 -0.12 36.31
N LEU A 219 -0.64 -0.86 36.70
CA LEU A 219 -0.36 -1.15 38.11
C LEU A 219 -0.19 0.12 38.95
N ARG A 220 0.49 1.15 38.42
CA ARG A 220 0.61 2.46 39.10
C ARG A 220 -0.76 3.12 39.28
N THR A 221 -1.61 3.09 38.25
CA THR A 221 -2.96 3.69 38.33
C THR A 221 -3.89 2.95 39.29
N LEU A 222 -3.66 1.65 39.51
CA LEU A 222 -4.38 0.84 40.49
C LEU A 222 -3.84 1.01 41.93
N GLY A 223 -2.86 1.89 42.14
CA GLY A 223 -2.23 2.13 43.45
C GLY A 223 -1.22 1.06 43.88
N ARG A 224 -0.89 0.11 43.00
CA ARG A 224 0.09 -0.97 43.26
C ARG A 224 1.51 -0.50 42.93
N HIS A 225 1.96 0.56 43.62
CA HIS A 225 3.22 1.23 43.33
C HIS A 225 4.44 0.32 43.49
N ASP A 226 4.53 -0.46 44.56
CA ASP A 226 5.66 -1.37 44.83
C ASP A 226 5.83 -2.42 43.72
N LYS A 227 4.73 -3.03 43.28
CA LYS A 227 4.74 -3.99 42.15
C LYS A 227 5.18 -3.30 40.86
N ALA A 228 4.69 -2.08 40.61
CA ALA A 228 5.04 -1.33 39.41
C ALA A 228 6.52 -0.92 39.38
N GLU A 229 7.10 -0.56 40.52
CA GLU A 229 8.52 -0.26 40.65
C GLU A 229 9.37 -1.53 40.43
N TYR A 230 9.02 -2.64 41.07
CA TYR A 230 9.67 -3.94 40.87
C TYR A 230 9.70 -4.36 39.39
N PHE A 231 8.56 -4.28 38.70
CA PHE A 231 8.49 -4.66 37.28
C PHE A 231 9.18 -3.65 36.36
N GLN A 232 9.25 -2.36 36.74
CA GLN A 232 10.02 -1.37 36.00
C GLN A 232 11.52 -1.69 36.04
N GLU A 233 12.07 -1.98 37.22
CA GLU A 233 13.48 -2.35 37.37
C GLU A 233 13.81 -3.61 36.58
N LYS A 234 12.94 -4.63 36.63
CA LYS A 234 13.09 -5.86 35.85
C LYS A 234 13.00 -5.62 34.34
N PHE A 235 12.13 -4.71 33.91
CA PHE A 235 12.06 -4.33 32.50
C PHE A 235 13.36 -3.66 32.04
N ASP A 236 13.90 -2.72 32.83
CA ASP A 236 15.14 -2.01 32.49
C ASP A 236 16.35 -2.97 32.41
N GLU A 237 16.40 -3.98 33.30
CA GLU A 237 17.38 -5.07 33.26
C GLU A 237 17.29 -5.89 31.95
N TYR A 238 16.08 -6.34 31.60
CA TYR A 238 15.86 -7.19 30.42
C TYR A 238 15.92 -6.42 29.09
N TRP A 239 15.67 -5.12 29.11
CA TRP A 239 15.75 -4.27 27.92
C TRP A 239 17.19 -4.18 27.39
N LEU A 240 18.17 -4.04 28.29
CA LEU A 240 19.60 -3.96 27.95
C LEU A 240 20.13 -5.25 27.31
N ASP A 241 19.63 -6.40 27.77
CA ASP A 241 20.10 -7.70 27.33
C ASP A 241 19.42 -8.17 26.02
N THR A 242 18.44 -7.41 25.52
CA THR A 242 17.65 -7.66 24.29
C THR A 242 16.97 -9.03 24.18
N ASN A 243 16.88 -9.79 25.27
CA ASN A 243 16.40 -11.16 25.30
C ASN A 243 14.86 -11.23 25.28
N LEU A 244 14.29 -11.67 24.16
CA LEU A 244 12.83 -11.80 23.97
C LEU A 244 12.19 -12.77 24.97
N ILE A 245 12.90 -13.82 25.40
CA ILE A 245 12.37 -14.82 26.34
C ILE A 245 12.10 -14.18 27.70
N ASN A 246 13.05 -13.37 28.19
CA ASN A 246 12.91 -12.66 29.46
C ASN A 246 11.79 -11.63 29.42
N LEU A 247 11.68 -10.88 28.31
CA LEU A 247 10.58 -9.93 28.11
C LEU A 247 9.21 -10.63 28.09
N ASN A 248 9.09 -11.77 27.41
CA ASN A 248 7.83 -12.53 27.38
C ASN A 248 7.47 -13.07 28.78
N LYS A 249 8.44 -13.59 29.52
CA LYS A 249 8.23 -14.04 30.91
C LYS A 249 7.76 -12.90 31.81
N LEU A 250 8.45 -11.76 31.74
CA LEU A 250 8.07 -10.55 32.48
C LEU A 250 6.65 -10.09 32.14
N ASN A 251 6.26 -10.13 30.87
CA ASN A 251 4.91 -9.78 30.44
C ASN A 251 3.83 -10.68 31.08
N GLU A 252 4.08 -11.99 31.17
CA GLU A 252 3.16 -12.92 31.85
C GLU A 252 3.10 -12.68 33.36
N ASP A 253 4.25 -12.47 34.01
CA ASP A 253 4.31 -12.19 35.45
C ASP A 253 3.53 -10.90 35.81
N ILE A 254 3.61 -9.87 34.98
CA ILE A 254 2.86 -8.62 35.15
C ILE A 254 1.35 -8.85 35.00
N LYS A 255 0.91 -9.66 34.01
CA LYS A 255 -0.53 -9.98 33.83
C LYS A 255 -1.10 -10.64 35.07
N VAL A 256 -0.40 -11.65 35.61
CA VAL A 256 -0.80 -12.31 36.87
C VAL A 256 -0.88 -11.29 38.01
N ALA A 257 0.07 -10.37 38.09
CA ALA A 257 0.10 -9.36 39.14
C ALA A 257 -0.99 -8.28 39.02
N ILE A 258 -1.59 -8.09 37.84
CA ILE A 258 -2.76 -7.23 37.61
C ILE A 258 -4.05 -7.92 38.09
N GLU A 259 -4.17 -9.23 37.88
CA GLU A 259 -5.35 -10.00 38.28
C GLU A 259 -5.46 -10.21 39.82
N LEU A 260 -4.34 -10.15 40.54
CA LEU A 260 -4.23 -10.26 42.01
C LEU A 260 -4.17 -8.91 42.73
#